data_AF-A0A815MSU4-F1
#
_entry.id   AF-A0A815MSU4-F1
#
_cell.length_a   1.000
_cell.length_b   1.000
_cell.length_c   1.000
_cell.angle_alpha   90.00
_cell.angle_beta   90.00
_cell.angle_gamma   90.00
#
_symmetry.space_group_name_H-M   'P 1'
#
loop_
_entity.id
_entity.type
_entity.pdbx_description
1 polymer ?
#
loop_
_entity_poly.entity_id
_entity_poly.type
_entity_poly.pdbx_seq_one_letter_code
_entity_poly.pdbx_strand_id
1 'polypeptide(L)'
;MFKAAVLLSHQYNITIDGEFLGWQVAETTGGIIDALSDACRAVLNLNTVGIIGPELSRESQLVAPFGEKLGIPVISYASTDPDLSDKKTYPTFYRTVPSDDTAASSLVKLFIRYNWTSCSIIYQNDAFGSGGVKAINQAFNQSKLTVTQTVIFDIGYLGFRGDLKVSLVNSPTRIVIVWAESIY
;
A
#
# COMPACT_ATOMS: atom_id res chain seq x y z
N MET A 1 -11.50 -6.17 -11.20
CA MET A 1 -11.44 -4.88 -11.94
C MET A 1 -10.76 -5.03 -13.31
N PHE A 2 -9.52 -5.54 -13.40
CA PHE A 2 -8.76 -5.52 -14.66
C PHE A 2 -9.23 -6.46 -15.77
N LYS A 3 -9.78 -7.64 -15.44
CA LYS A 3 -10.43 -8.50 -16.45
C LYS A 3 -11.53 -7.73 -17.19
N ALA A 4 -12.33 -6.93 -16.47
CA ALA A 4 -13.35 -6.11 -17.07
C ALA A 4 -12.75 -5.01 -17.97
N ALA A 5 -11.64 -4.39 -17.57
CA ALA A 5 -10.96 -3.39 -18.40
C ALA A 5 -10.46 -3.99 -19.72
N VAL A 6 -9.89 -5.19 -19.72
CA VAL A 6 -9.45 -5.86 -20.95
C VAL A 6 -10.64 -6.26 -21.83
N LEU A 7 -11.70 -6.83 -21.24
CA LEU A 7 -12.92 -7.16 -21.99
C LEU A 7 -13.57 -5.92 -22.62
N LEU A 8 -13.59 -4.79 -21.90
CA LEU A 8 -14.06 -3.52 -22.44
C LEU A 8 -13.13 -3.01 -23.55
N SER A 9 -11.82 -3.17 -23.43
CA SER A 9 -10.89 -2.78 -24.49
C SER A 9 -11.17 -3.55 -25.79
N HIS A 10 -11.54 -4.83 -25.70
CA HIS A 10 -11.97 -5.63 -26.85
C HIS A 10 -13.28 -5.10 -27.43
N GLN A 11 -14.28 -4.81 -26.58
CA GLN A 11 -15.57 -4.25 -27.02
C GLN A 11 -15.42 -2.92 -27.77
N TYR A 12 -14.45 -2.08 -27.39
CA TYR A 12 -14.16 -0.80 -28.02
C TYR A 12 -13.06 -0.86 -29.10
N ASN A 13 -12.64 -2.05 -29.54
CA ASN A 13 -11.58 -2.25 -30.55
C ASN A 13 -10.26 -1.52 -30.21
N ILE A 14 -9.88 -1.49 -28.94
CA ILE A 14 -8.60 -0.94 -28.49
C ILE A 14 -7.52 -2.03 -28.61
N THR A 15 -6.53 -1.76 -29.46
CA THR A 15 -5.41 -2.67 -29.76
C THR A 15 -4.06 -1.98 -29.53
N ILE A 16 -3.03 -2.75 -29.22
CA ILE A 16 -1.62 -2.31 -29.25
C ILE A 16 -0.94 -3.05 -30.40
N ASP A 17 -0.33 -2.30 -31.32
CA ASP A 17 0.32 -2.84 -32.52
C ASP A 17 -0.56 -3.80 -33.35
N GLY A 18 -1.88 -3.55 -33.36
CA GLY A 18 -2.86 -4.37 -34.08
C GLY A 18 -3.32 -5.63 -33.32
N GLU A 19 -2.81 -5.86 -32.12
CA GLU A 19 -3.19 -6.99 -31.27
C GLU A 19 -4.08 -6.56 -30.10
N PHE A 20 -5.02 -7.43 -29.72
CA PHE A 20 -5.83 -7.25 -28.53
C PHE A 20 -5.02 -7.58 -27.28
N LEU A 21 -5.26 -6.82 -26.21
CA LEU A 21 -4.64 -7.08 -24.92
C LEU A 21 -5.10 -8.42 -24.35
N GLY A 22 -4.14 -9.25 -23.94
CA GLY A 22 -4.37 -10.42 -23.11
C GLY A 22 -4.11 -10.13 -21.62
N TRP A 23 -4.27 -11.13 -20.77
CA TRP A 23 -3.83 -11.06 -19.38
C TRP A 23 -3.40 -12.44 -18.88
N GLN A 24 -2.45 -12.43 -17.94
CA GLN A 24 -2.11 -13.56 -17.10
C GLN A 24 -2.39 -13.18 -15.64
N VAL A 25 -2.80 -14.15 -14.83
CA VAL A 25 -3.06 -13.95 -13.41
C VAL A 25 -2.12 -14.84 -12.62
N ALA A 26 -1.60 -14.29 -11.52
CA ALA A 26 -0.86 -15.00 -10.49
C ALA A 26 -1.41 -14.62 -9.12
N GLU A 27 -1.29 -15.53 -8.15
CA GLU A 27 -1.73 -15.33 -6.78
C GLU A 27 -0.50 -15.34 -5.87
N THR A 28 -0.20 -14.20 -5.27
CA THR A 28 1.01 -14.01 -4.47
C THR A 28 0.84 -14.49 -3.02
N THR A 29 -0.41 -14.71 -2.58
CA THR A 29 -0.76 -15.02 -1.18
C THR A 29 -0.24 -13.99 -0.16
N GLY A 30 0.07 -12.78 -0.61
CA GLY A 30 0.72 -11.73 0.18
C GLY A 30 2.24 -11.91 0.36
N GLY A 31 2.83 -12.95 -0.21
CA GLY A 31 4.27 -13.21 -0.15
C GLY A 31 5.05 -12.29 -1.10
N ILE A 32 5.96 -11.49 -0.55
CA ILE A 32 6.82 -10.62 -1.38
C ILE A 32 7.69 -11.41 -2.36
N ILE A 33 8.16 -12.61 -1.97
CA ILE A 33 8.98 -13.47 -2.84
C ILE A 33 8.12 -14.02 -3.98
N ASP A 34 6.90 -14.46 -3.67
CA ASP A 34 5.96 -14.98 -4.66
C ASP A 34 5.56 -13.90 -5.65
N ALA A 35 5.28 -12.69 -5.17
CA ALA A 35 4.99 -11.52 -6.02
C ALA A 35 6.11 -11.23 -7.03
N LEU A 36 7.37 -11.22 -6.59
CA LEU A 36 8.50 -10.99 -7.49
C LEU A 36 8.73 -12.18 -8.44
N SER A 37 8.66 -13.41 -7.92
CA SER A 37 8.81 -14.65 -8.70
C SER A 37 7.78 -14.72 -9.83
N ASP A 38 6.53 -14.44 -9.54
CA ASP A 38 5.45 -14.50 -10.52
C ASP A 38 5.51 -13.34 -11.51
N ALA A 39 5.90 -12.13 -11.07
CA ALA A 39 6.18 -11.03 -11.99
C ALA A 39 7.31 -11.39 -12.96
N CYS A 40 8.39 -12.03 -12.49
CA CYS A 40 9.48 -12.50 -13.34
C CYS A 40 8.97 -13.52 -14.37
N ARG A 41 8.18 -14.51 -13.94
CA ARG A 41 7.63 -15.55 -14.83
C ARG A 41 6.68 -14.97 -15.88
N ALA A 42 5.85 -13.99 -15.50
CA ALA A 42 4.93 -13.34 -16.43
C ALA A 42 5.69 -12.58 -17.52
N VAL A 43 6.74 -11.85 -17.15
CA VAL A 43 7.52 -11.04 -18.11
C VAL A 43 8.41 -11.90 -19.01
N LEU A 44 8.94 -13.04 -18.54
CA LEU A 44 9.81 -13.91 -19.35
C LEU A 44 9.09 -14.67 -20.47
N ASN A 45 7.80 -14.97 -20.30
CA ASN A 45 7.08 -15.87 -21.19
C ASN A 45 6.20 -15.14 -22.22
N LEU A 46 6.09 -13.81 -22.15
CA LEU A 46 5.14 -13.03 -22.91
C LEU A 46 5.73 -11.67 -23.33
N ASN A 47 5.17 -11.08 -24.39
CA ASN A 47 5.37 -9.67 -24.71
C ASN A 47 4.60 -8.77 -23.71
N THR A 48 5.04 -8.80 -22.45
CA THR A 48 4.39 -8.06 -21.36
C THR A 48 4.65 -6.57 -21.50
N VAL A 49 3.59 -5.80 -21.66
CA VAL A 49 3.64 -4.32 -21.81
C VAL A 49 3.34 -3.58 -20.50
N GLY A 50 2.93 -4.29 -19.45
CA GLY A 50 2.56 -3.71 -18.16
C GLY A 50 2.31 -4.76 -17.10
N ILE A 51 2.57 -4.41 -15.84
CA ILE A 51 2.21 -5.22 -14.67
C ILE A 51 1.08 -4.50 -13.94
N ILE A 52 0.04 -5.25 -13.62
CA ILE A 52 -1.09 -4.77 -12.84
C ILE A 52 -1.06 -5.41 -11.46
N GLY A 53 -1.21 -4.59 -10.43
CA GLY A 53 -0.85 -4.95 -9.06
C GLY A 53 0.62 -4.58 -8.79
N PRO A 54 1.21 -5.08 -7.69
CA PRO A 54 0.59 -5.90 -6.64
C PRO A 54 -0.51 -5.18 -5.84
N GLU A 55 -1.23 -5.94 -5.01
CA GLU A 55 -2.22 -5.39 -4.09
C GLU A 55 -1.52 -4.71 -2.90
N LEU A 56 -0.66 -5.45 -2.21
CA LEU A 56 -0.07 -5.02 -0.94
C LEU A 56 1.11 -4.07 -1.18
N SER A 57 1.21 -3.02 -0.36
CA SER A 57 2.28 -2.03 -0.51
C SER A 57 3.69 -2.66 -0.41
N ARG A 58 3.84 -3.66 0.46
CA ARG A 58 5.10 -4.43 0.62
C ARG A 58 5.53 -5.18 -0.65
N GLU A 59 4.57 -5.65 -1.43
CA GLU A 59 4.85 -6.33 -2.70
C GLU A 59 5.16 -5.29 -3.78
N SER A 60 4.40 -4.19 -3.84
CA SER A 60 4.62 -3.10 -4.78
C SER A 60 6.01 -2.47 -4.64
N GLN A 61 6.50 -2.28 -3.41
CA GLN A 61 7.87 -1.78 -3.18
C GLN A 61 8.94 -2.68 -3.79
N LEU A 62 8.68 -3.98 -3.93
CA LEU A 62 9.61 -4.96 -4.51
C LEU A 62 9.44 -5.11 -6.02
N VAL A 63 8.20 -5.13 -6.51
CA VAL A 63 7.89 -5.33 -7.94
C VAL A 63 8.12 -4.05 -8.76
N ALA A 64 7.93 -2.86 -8.18
CA ALA A 64 8.09 -1.61 -8.90
C ALA A 64 9.51 -1.38 -9.45
N PRO A 65 10.60 -1.56 -8.67
CA PRO A 65 11.97 -1.45 -9.20
C PRO A 65 12.29 -2.52 -10.25
N PHE A 66 11.69 -3.70 -10.14
CA PHE A 66 11.83 -4.75 -11.16
C PHE A 66 11.20 -4.32 -12.49
N GLY A 67 9.96 -3.80 -12.46
CA GLY A 67 9.29 -3.28 -13.66
C GLY A 67 10.05 -2.11 -14.28
N GLU A 68 10.52 -1.16 -13.45
CA GLU A 68 11.39 -0.06 -13.89
C GLU A 68 12.61 -0.56 -14.67
N LYS A 69 13.31 -1.56 -14.12
CA LYS A 69 14.53 -2.09 -14.75
C LYS A 69 14.29 -2.65 -16.15
N LEU A 70 13.06 -3.11 -16.42
CA LEU A 70 12.63 -3.65 -17.71
C LEU A 70 11.91 -2.62 -18.58
N GLY A 71 11.73 -1.38 -18.10
CA GLY A 71 10.95 -0.34 -18.79
C GLY A 71 9.45 -0.62 -18.81
N ILE A 72 8.95 -1.48 -17.92
CA ILE A 72 7.56 -1.90 -17.85
C ILE A 72 6.86 -1.11 -16.73
N PRO A 73 5.72 -0.45 -17.01
CA PRO A 73 4.94 0.22 -15.98
C PRO A 73 4.31 -0.78 -15.02
N VAL A 74 4.32 -0.44 -13.72
CA VAL A 74 3.64 -1.21 -12.68
C VAL A 74 2.50 -0.36 -12.14
N ILE A 75 1.26 -0.86 -12.22
CA ILE A 75 0.07 -0.12 -11.82
C ILE A 75 -0.66 -0.88 -10.71
N SER A 76 -0.47 -0.45 -9.46
CA SER A 76 -1.19 -1.03 -8.32
C SER A 76 -2.60 -0.47 -8.21
N TYR A 77 -3.55 -1.30 -7.81
CA TYR A 77 -4.93 -0.89 -7.56
C TYR A 77 -5.27 -0.75 -6.08
N ALA A 78 -4.33 -1.05 -5.18
CA ALA A 78 -4.59 -1.07 -3.74
C ALA A 78 -3.41 -0.61 -2.87
N SER A 79 -2.18 -0.50 -3.39
CA SER A 79 -1.04 -0.04 -2.58
C SER A 79 -1.13 1.46 -2.31
N THR A 80 -1.26 1.81 -1.03
CA THR A 80 -1.45 3.19 -0.58
C THR A 80 -0.23 3.79 0.13
N ASP A 81 0.84 3.01 0.36
CA ASP A 81 2.09 3.52 0.96
C ASP A 81 2.57 4.81 0.26
N PRO A 82 2.78 5.91 1.00
CA PRO A 82 3.24 7.18 0.46
C PRO A 82 4.58 7.11 -0.27
N ASP A 83 5.51 6.26 0.17
CA ASP A 83 6.88 6.23 -0.39
C ASP A 83 6.89 5.80 -1.87
N LEU A 84 5.89 5.00 -2.29
CA LEU A 84 5.66 4.63 -3.70
C LEU A 84 5.32 5.83 -4.62
N SER A 85 5.06 7.01 -4.07
CA SER A 85 4.81 8.23 -4.84
C SER A 85 6.09 8.94 -5.31
N ASP A 86 7.25 8.59 -4.75
CA ASP A 86 8.52 9.22 -5.14
C ASP A 86 8.94 8.79 -6.55
N LYS A 87 8.75 9.68 -7.52
CA LYS A 87 9.10 9.43 -8.93
C LYS A 87 10.60 9.37 -9.22
N LYS A 88 11.45 9.76 -8.27
CA LYS A 88 12.89 9.52 -8.39
C LYS A 88 13.24 8.06 -8.11
N THR A 89 12.55 7.46 -7.15
CA THR A 89 12.75 6.06 -6.73
C THR A 89 11.88 5.08 -7.53
N TYR A 90 10.66 5.50 -7.92
CA TYR A 90 9.68 4.68 -8.63
C TYR A 90 9.13 5.39 -9.87
N PRO A 91 9.96 5.65 -10.90
CA PRO A 91 9.58 6.45 -12.07
C PRO A 91 8.45 5.83 -12.91
N THR A 92 8.38 4.49 -12.98
CA THR A 92 7.37 3.75 -13.76
C THR A 92 6.23 3.16 -12.92
N PHE A 93 6.19 3.44 -11.62
CA PHE A 93 5.11 2.99 -10.76
C PHE A 93 3.93 3.95 -10.78
N TYR A 94 2.72 3.43 -10.89
CA TYR A 94 1.48 4.19 -10.82
C TYR A 94 0.49 3.45 -9.92
N ARG A 95 -0.56 4.16 -9.50
CA ARG A 95 -1.67 3.55 -8.76
C ARG A 95 -3.00 4.23 -9.04
N THR A 96 -4.09 3.48 -8.89
CA THR A 96 -5.45 3.99 -9.09
C THR A 96 -6.13 4.44 -7.79
N VAL A 97 -5.49 4.20 -6.64
CA VAL A 97 -5.96 4.62 -5.31
C VAL A 97 -5.12 5.77 -4.77
N PRO A 98 -5.68 6.63 -3.90
CA PRO A 98 -4.92 7.71 -3.27
C PRO A 98 -3.84 7.19 -2.31
N SER A 99 -2.81 8.00 -2.09
CA SER A 99 -1.81 7.81 -1.02
C SER A 99 -2.43 7.87 0.37
N ASP A 100 -1.83 7.19 1.34
CA ASP A 100 -2.17 7.31 2.77
C ASP A 100 -2.03 8.76 3.29
N ASP A 101 -1.29 9.64 2.61
CA ASP A 101 -1.27 11.09 2.90
C ASP A 101 -2.68 11.70 2.91
N THR A 102 -3.56 11.19 2.04
CA THR A 102 -4.96 11.64 1.93
C THR A 102 -5.76 11.21 3.15
N ALA A 103 -5.53 9.97 3.62
CA ALA A 103 -6.19 9.46 4.81
C ALA A 103 -5.64 10.12 6.09
N ALA A 104 -4.33 10.35 6.19
CA ALA A 104 -3.70 11.11 7.27
C ALA A 104 -4.27 12.54 7.37
N SER A 105 -4.43 13.23 6.23
CA SER A 105 -5.08 14.55 6.17
C SER A 105 -6.53 14.52 6.65
N SER A 106 -7.24 13.42 6.39
CA SER A 106 -8.62 13.22 6.84
C SER A 106 -8.70 12.96 8.34
N LEU A 107 -7.74 12.22 8.91
CA LEU A 107 -7.61 12.01 10.35
C LEU A 107 -7.37 13.33 11.09
N VAL A 108 -6.53 14.23 10.56
CA VAL A 108 -6.34 15.57 11.14
C VAL A 108 -7.68 16.32 11.24
N LYS A 109 -8.46 16.34 10.17
CA LYS A 109 -9.78 17.01 10.15
C LYS A 109 -10.74 16.41 11.18
N LEU A 110 -10.71 15.08 11.32
CA LEU A 110 -11.50 14.37 12.33
C LEU A 110 -11.12 14.80 13.75
N PHE A 111 -9.82 14.85 14.05
CA PHE A 111 -9.32 15.23 15.38
C PHE A 111 -9.71 16.66 15.73
N ILE A 112 -9.53 17.60 14.80
CA ILE A 112 -9.94 18.99 14.98
C ILE A 112 -11.45 19.09 15.23
N ARG A 113 -12.27 18.36 14.45
CA ARG A 113 -13.74 18.40 14.56
C ARG A 113 -14.25 17.99 15.94
N TYR A 114 -13.54 17.10 16.62
CA TYR A 114 -13.90 16.56 17.94
C TYR A 114 -13.01 17.09 19.08
N ASN A 115 -12.15 18.07 18.83
CA ASN A 115 -11.21 18.63 19.81
C ASN A 115 -10.30 17.56 20.44
N TRP A 116 -9.93 16.54 19.68
CA TRP A 116 -8.96 15.55 20.10
C TRP A 116 -7.54 16.04 19.81
N THR A 117 -6.63 15.86 20.77
CA THR A 117 -5.28 16.39 20.68
C THR A 117 -4.22 15.30 20.53
N SER A 118 -4.53 14.06 20.91
CA SER A 118 -3.55 12.97 20.86
C SER A 118 -4.14 11.59 20.65
N CYS A 119 -3.35 10.68 20.09
CA CYS A 119 -3.70 9.27 19.94
C CYS A 119 -2.52 8.32 20.06
N SER A 120 -2.84 7.05 20.28
CA SER A 120 -1.93 5.93 20.08
C SER A 120 -2.17 5.35 18.70
N ILE A 121 -1.13 4.81 18.06
CA ILE A 121 -1.28 4.06 16.80
C ILE A 121 -0.84 2.62 16.99
N ILE A 122 -1.68 1.68 16.55
CA ILE A 122 -1.31 0.28 16.37
C ILE A 122 -1.15 0.08 14.87
N TYR A 123 -0.02 -0.44 14.40
CA TYR A 123 0.20 -0.62 12.97
C TYR A 123 0.88 -1.95 12.63
N GLN A 124 0.59 -2.47 11.44
CA GLN A 124 1.21 -3.70 10.96
C GLN A 124 2.69 -3.47 10.58
N ASN A 125 3.55 -4.46 10.81
CA ASN A 125 4.98 -4.36 10.59
C ASN A 125 5.38 -4.58 9.12
N ASP A 126 4.99 -3.66 8.24
CA ASP A 126 5.38 -3.68 6.83
C ASP A 126 5.41 -2.27 6.20
N ALA A 127 5.57 -2.20 4.88
CA ALA A 127 5.59 -0.96 4.10
C ALA A 127 4.30 -0.13 4.27
N PHE A 128 3.11 -0.75 4.22
CA PHE A 128 1.85 -0.05 4.41
C PHE A 128 1.74 0.52 5.83
N GLY A 129 2.00 -0.29 6.85
CA GLY A 129 1.89 0.13 8.23
C GLY A 129 2.87 1.25 8.60
N SER A 130 4.14 1.08 8.24
CA SER A 130 5.18 2.08 8.53
C SER A 130 4.98 3.38 7.72
N GLY A 131 4.61 3.28 6.44
CA GLY A 131 4.28 4.41 5.59
C GLY A 131 3.09 5.21 6.12
N GLY A 132 2.01 4.53 6.51
CA GLY A 132 0.83 5.16 7.12
C GLY A 132 1.15 5.89 8.42
N VAL A 133 1.90 5.28 9.33
CA VAL A 133 2.35 5.93 10.58
C VAL A 133 3.19 7.17 10.30
N LYS A 134 4.09 7.11 9.32
CA LYS A 134 4.91 8.26 8.90
C LYS A 134 4.03 9.39 8.39
N ALA A 135 3.07 9.11 7.50
CA ALA A 135 2.12 10.11 6.98
C ALA A 135 1.27 10.74 8.09
N ILE A 136 0.73 9.92 9.00
CA ILE A 136 -0.07 10.42 10.14
C ILE A 136 0.77 11.34 11.03
N ASN A 137 1.99 10.93 11.40
CA ASN A 137 2.87 11.77 12.21
C ASN A 137 3.18 13.11 11.55
N GLN A 138 3.49 13.12 10.25
CA GLN A 138 3.76 14.35 9.51
C GLN A 138 2.54 15.28 9.50
N ALA A 139 1.35 14.76 9.18
CA ALA A 139 0.13 15.54 9.14
C ALA A 139 -0.28 16.06 10.54
N PHE A 140 -0.10 15.25 11.58
CA PHE A 140 -0.40 15.61 12.97
C PHE A 140 0.53 16.71 13.47
N ASN A 141 1.83 16.60 13.21
CA ASN A 141 2.83 17.60 13.60
C ASN A 141 2.52 18.98 12.99
N GLN A 142 2.11 19.02 11.73
CA GLN A 142 1.70 20.27 11.06
C GLN A 142 0.48 20.92 11.70
N SER A 143 -0.35 20.13 12.39
CA SER A 143 -1.60 20.59 13.02
C SER A 143 -1.54 20.62 14.55
N LYS A 144 -0.34 20.51 15.15
CA LYS A 144 -0.12 20.46 16.60
C LYS A 144 -0.90 19.35 17.31
N LEU A 145 -1.16 18.24 16.62
CA LEU A 145 -1.67 16.99 17.17
C LEU A 145 -0.49 16.07 17.51
N THR A 146 -0.68 15.10 18.41
CA THR A 146 0.43 14.26 18.88
C THR A 146 0.10 12.77 18.84
N VAL A 147 0.99 11.99 18.24
CA VAL A 147 1.02 10.53 18.44
C VAL A 147 1.82 10.24 19.70
N THR A 148 1.16 9.76 20.77
CA THR A 148 1.80 9.58 22.09
C THR A 148 2.57 8.28 22.19
N GLN A 149 2.16 7.26 21.43
CA GLN A 149 2.82 5.97 21.37
C GLN A 149 2.45 5.24 20.09
N THR A 150 3.32 4.31 19.70
CA THR A 150 3.08 3.38 18.59
C THR A 150 3.30 1.94 19.05
N VAL A 151 2.39 1.04 18.70
CA VAL A 151 2.50 -0.40 18.95
C VAL A 151 2.57 -1.13 17.61
N ILE A 152 3.53 -2.04 17.49
CA ILE A 152 3.76 -2.80 16.26
C ILE A 152 3.03 -4.13 16.34
N PHE A 153 2.27 -4.47 15.31
CA PHE A 153 1.74 -5.81 15.07
C PHE A 153 2.60 -6.51 14.01
N ASP A 154 3.29 -7.57 14.39
CA ASP A 154 4.15 -8.33 13.48
C ASP A 154 3.34 -9.41 12.76
N ILE A 155 3.21 -9.24 11.44
CA ILE A 155 2.44 -10.13 10.58
C ILE A 155 3.11 -11.50 10.39
N GLY A 156 4.42 -11.62 10.65
CA GLY A 156 5.15 -12.88 10.46
C GLY A 156 4.81 -13.96 11.50
N TYR A 157 4.43 -13.56 12.71
CA TYR A 157 4.01 -14.48 13.78
C TYR A 157 2.65 -14.11 14.39
N LEU A 158 1.91 -13.18 13.76
CA LEU A 158 0.56 -12.74 14.14
C LEU A 158 0.47 -12.26 15.59
N GLY A 159 1.36 -11.36 16.00
CA GLY A 159 1.41 -10.89 17.38
C GLY A 159 1.92 -9.47 17.55
N PHE A 160 1.55 -8.83 18.66
CA PHE A 160 2.05 -7.51 19.02
C PHE A 160 3.48 -7.60 19.56
N ARG A 161 4.30 -6.60 19.23
CA ARG A 161 5.58 -6.40 19.91
C ARG A 161 5.34 -5.77 21.27
N GLY A 162 5.66 -6.50 22.34
CA GLY A 162 5.42 -6.10 23.72
C GLY A 162 4.02 -6.47 24.21
N ASP A 163 3.65 -5.95 25.38
CA ASP A 163 2.36 -6.21 25.99
C ASP A 163 1.34 -5.13 25.58
N LEU A 164 0.48 -5.48 24.62
CA LEU A 164 -0.56 -4.58 24.12
C LEU A 164 -1.47 -4.05 25.24
N LYS A 165 -1.84 -4.91 26.19
CA LYS A 165 -2.75 -4.52 27.27
C LYS A 165 -2.08 -3.46 28.14
N VAL A 166 -0.83 -3.67 28.52
CA VAL A 166 -0.06 -2.69 29.31
C VAL A 166 0.11 -1.38 28.54
N SER A 167 0.46 -1.44 27.25
CA SER A 167 0.58 -0.24 26.39
C SER A 167 -0.72 0.55 26.29
N LEU A 168 -1.87 -0.12 26.20
CA LEU A 168 -3.16 0.56 26.10
C LEU A 168 -3.68 1.08 27.45
N VAL A 169 -3.57 0.28 28.52
CA VAL A 169 -4.05 0.66 29.86
C VAL A 169 -3.28 1.85 30.43
N ASN A 170 -1.96 1.89 30.23
CA ASN A 170 -1.11 2.97 30.74
C ASN A 170 -1.04 4.18 29.80
N SER A 171 -1.73 4.15 28.65
CA SER A 171 -1.71 5.24 27.69
C SER A 171 -2.33 6.51 28.29
N PRO A 172 -1.75 7.70 28.05
CA PRO A 172 -2.38 8.97 28.44
C PRO A 172 -3.56 9.35 27.54
N THR A 173 -3.72 8.70 26.38
CA THR A 173 -4.83 8.92 25.44
C THR A 173 -5.82 7.76 25.47
N ARG A 174 -7.05 8.02 25.02
CA ARG A 174 -8.11 7.03 24.85
C ARG A 174 -8.48 6.80 23.39
N ILE A 175 -7.79 7.48 22.48
CA ILE A 175 -7.99 7.34 21.04
C ILE A 175 -6.89 6.44 20.51
N VAL A 176 -7.29 5.36 19.86
CA VAL A 176 -6.39 4.41 19.23
C VAL A 176 -6.74 4.36 17.75
N ILE A 177 -5.74 4.62 16.91
CA ILE A 177 -5.82 4.40 15.47
C ILE A 177 -5.24 3.02 15.20
N VAL A 178 -5.98 2.18 14.49
CA VAL A 178 -5.49 0.88 14.02
C VAL A 178 -5.20 1.01 12.52
N TRP A 179 -3.95 0.80 12.14
CA TRP A 179 -3.45 0.92 10.78
C TRP A 179 -2.87 -0.41 10.31
N ALA A 180 -3.75 -1.32 9.94
CA ALA A 180 -3.41 -2.67 9.51
C ALA A 180 -4.42 -3.10 8.44
N GLU A 181 -3.99 -3.99 7.55
CA GLU A 181 -4.86 -4.62 6.56
C GLU A 181 -5.64 -5.77 7.23
N SER A 182 -6.76 -6.19 6.63
CA SER A 182 -7.49 -7.36 7.12
C SER A 182 -6.64 -8.62 6.93
N ILE A 183 -6.24 -9.22 8.04
CA ILE A 183 -5.55 -10.52 8.07
C ILE A 183 -6.65 -11.58 7.86
N TYR A 184 -6.63 -12.28 6.73
CA TYR A 184 -7.55 -13.39 6.43
C TYR A 184 -7.18 -14.67 7.19
#